data_AF-A0A502GIU1-F1
#
_entry.id   AF-A0A502GIU1-F1
#
_cell.length_a   1.000
_cell.length_b   1.000
_cell.length_c   1.000
_cell.angle_alpha   90.00
_cell.angle_beta   90.00
_cell.angle_gamma   90.00
#
_symmetry.space_group_name_H-M   'P 1'
#
loop_
_entity.id
_entity.type
_entity.pdbx_description
1 polymer ?
#
loop_
_entity_poly.entity_id
_entity_poly.type
_entity_poly.pdbx_seq_one_letter_code
_entity_poly.pdbx_strand_id
1 'polypeptide(L)'
;MSQTVITEAFEQWKTQQATDNQPVILDEFVLANVPGLDPSKGIDRKEGLPPAAHIVYRQAVSKTGVVNDNSVVYSVTIGADVGDFAFNWIGLVNKASGTLAMIVHAPLQSKVKNTNGQQGNVLTRSFLMEYKGAVSETLISTPAESWQIDFTARLSGMDEALRLANVDTYGPGAFFDDGFLVAKTGSQHFVTQGLGYIGGLRASLAANANIALTAIPTKVWADVSYSGTLTSAYQTRIKFTIAPELAHYTSNGVAHYVFALASIDEDGVITDLRPKGSLGEQQGKSDYLRKDKNLSDVHDVLTARKNLALKGAALLDVGTTPNTVAAGDDPRFDSYPVGAPIAWPSDTLPATTGYALMVGQTFDTTVYPKLAIAYPSGVIPDMRGWTIKGKPASGRAVGSYEQDAIKSHTHGGEVYGTDLGSPYTTGFDYGAKGTDGFDYGSKLTTEGGYHEHSMKARESNISLNGGGSSRRLLDVNHGYANEALITGEGQHQHWVGIGAHGHNVYIGGHSHQVPLGAHTHGLAIHAAGNPENTVKNIALNYIVRLA
;
A
#
# COMPACT_ATOMS: atom_id res chain seq x y z
N MET A 1 -1.74 38.61 -74.59
CA MET A 1 -0.92 38.38 -73.37
C MET A 1 -0.09 39.64 -73.15
N SER A 2 0.29 39.98 -71.92
CA SER A 2 1.24 41.09 -71.70
C SER A 2 2.61 40.71 -72.23
N GLN A 3 3.21 41.57 -73.05
CA GLN A 3 4.58 41.36 -73.55
C GLN A 3 5.57 42.01 -72.60
N THR A 4 6.78 41.45 -72.50
CA THR A 4 7.85 41.95 -71.63
C THR A 4 9.16 41.99 -72.41
N VAL A 5 9.98 43.03 -72.23
CA VAL A 5 11.30 43.11 -72.88
C VAL A 5 12.33 43.85 -72.03
N ILE A 6 13.59 43.40 -72.10
CA ILE A 6 14.75 44.11 -71.57
C ILE A 6 15.28 45.04 -72.67
N THR A 7 15.50 46.32 -72.33
CA THR A 7 15.90 47.35 -73.31
C THR A 7 17.37 47.26 -73.71
N GLU A 8 17.73 47.81 -74.88
CA GLU A 8 19.14 47.98 -75.27
C GLU A 8 19.85 49.00 -74.36
N ALA A 9 19.14 50.03 -73.89
CA ALA A 9 19.67 51.03 -72.96
C ALA A 9 20.12 50.40 -71.63
N PHE A 10 19.40 49.37 -71.15
CA PHE A 10 19.80 48.59 -69.99
C PHE A 10 21.07 47.79 -70.25
N GLU A 11 21.16 47.07 -71.37
CA GLU A 11 22.33 46.24 -71.68
C GLU A 11 23.62 47.07 -71.76
N GLN A 12 23.53 48.26 -72.36
CA GLN A 12 24.63 49.23 -72.43
C GLN A 12 24.99 49.78 -71.04
N TRP A 13 24.01 50.25 -70.27
CA TRP A 13 24.22 50.78 -68.92
C TRP A 13 24.77 49.71 -67.95
N LYS A 14 24.28 48.48 -68.02
CA LYS A 14 24.76 47.32 -67.26
C LYS A 14 26.24 47.03 -67.53
N THR A 15 26.64 47.09 -68.79
CA THR A 15 28.04 46.91 -69.22
C THR A 15 28.93 48.03 -68.70
N GLN A 16 28.42 49.27 -68.65
CA GLN A 16 29.11 50.40 -68.02
C GLN A 16 29.26 50.20 -66.50
N GLN A 17 28.18 49.85 -65.78
CA GLN A 17 28.20 49.58 -64.34
C GLN A 17 29.20 48.47 -63.98
N ALA A 18 29.25 47.40 -64.77
CA ALA A 18 30.23 46.33 -64.60
C ALA A 18 31.69 46.79 -64.84
N THR A 19 31.91 47.76 -65.74
CA THR A 19 33.23 48.37 -65.98
C THR A 19 33.65 49.29 -64.84
N ASP A 20 32.70 50.05 -64.28
CA ASP A 20 32.90 50.99 -63.16
C ASP A 20 32.85 50.29 -61.77
N ASN A 21 32.70 48.97 -61.76
CA ASN A 21 32.55 48.12 -60.58
C ASN A 21 31.43 48.59 -59.63
N GLN A 22 30.30 49.04 -60.20
CA GLN A 22 29.10 49.50 -59.51
C GLN A 22 27.96 48.48 -59.63
N PRO A 23 27.10 48.33 -58.60
CA PRO A 23 25.96 47.44 -58.66
C PRO A 23 24.86 47.94 -59.61
N VAL A 24 24.17 46.99 -60.22
CA VAL A 24 22.97 47.20 -61.04
C VAL A 24 21.77 47.36 -60.11
N ILE A 25 21.52 48.61 -59.71
CA ILE A 25 20.37 48.97 -58.85
C ILE A 25 19.17 49.28 -59.74
N LEU A 26 18.02 48.67 -59.47
CA LEU A 26 16.72 49.03 -60.05
C LEU A 26 15.73 49.21 -58.91
N ASP A 27 15.26 50.44 -58.72
CA ASP A 27 14.67 50.91 -57.47
C ASP A 27 13.33 51.63 -57.63
N GLU A 28 12.85 51.87 -58.87
CA GLU A 28 11.56 52.50 -59.13
C GLU A 28 10.76 51.79 -60.23
N PHE A 29 9.46 51.56 -59.97
CA PHE A 29 8.47 51.21 -60.97
C PHE A 29 7.73 52.46 -61.46
N VAL A 30 7.52 52.53 -62.77
CA VAL A 30 6.86 53.64 -63.47
C VAL A 30 5.64 53.09 -64.20
N LEU A 31 4.46 53.64 -63.95
CA LEU A 31 3.21 53.26 -64.61
C LEU A 31 2.73 54.40 -65.49
N ALA A 32 2.33 54.09 -66.73
CA ALA A 32 1.90 55.06 -67.71
C ALA A 32 0.65 54.60 -68.50
N ASN A 33 -0.10 55.58 -69.00
CA ASN A 33 -1.23 55.40 -69.88
C ASN A 33 -0.88 55.95 -71.26
N VAL A 34 -0.38 55.09 -72.14
CA VAL A 34 0.06 55.43 -73.50
C VAL A 34 -1.14 55.29 -74.45
N PRO A 35 -1.64 56.37 -75.07
CA PRO A 35 -2.79 56.29 -75.97
C PRO A 35 -2.51 55.40 -77.19
N GLY A 36 -3.45 54.52 -77.54
CA GLY A 36 -3.33 53.65 -78.72
C GLY A 36 -2.32 52.51 -78.60
N LEU A 37 -1.76 52.24 -77.41
CA LEU A 37 -0.86 51.11 -77.18
C LEU A 37 -1.56 49.78 -77.48
N ASP A 38 -0.93 48.95 -78.31
CA ASP A 38 -1.44 47.65 -78.72
C ASP A 38 -0.62 46.53 -78.05
N PRO A 39 -1.11 45.92 -76.96
CA PRO A 39 -0.37 44.89 -76.21
C PRO A 39 -0.23 43.56 -76.97
N SER A 40 -0.74 43.46 -78.21
CA SER A 40 -0.50 42.29 -79.08
C SER A 40 0.74 42.44 -79.96
N LYS A 41 1.31 43.65 -80.10
CA LYS A 41 2.52 43.91 -80.87
C LYS A 41 3.80 43.74 -80.04
N GLY A 42 4.89 43.41 -80.73
CA GLY A 42 6.23 43.35 -80.15
C GLY A 42 6.66 44.71 -79.58
N ILE A 43 7.27 44.69 -78.39
CA ILE A 43 7.86 45.88 -77.77
C ILE A 43 9.22 46.15 -78.42
N ASP A 44 9.48 47.40 -78.84
CA ASP A 44 10.79 47.79 -79.35
C ASP A 44 11.80 47.86 -78.18
N ARG A 45 12.96 47.22 -78.34
CA ARG A 45 14.03 47.24 -77.33
C ARG A 45 14.67 48.62 -77.16
N LYS A 46 14.44 49.53 -78.11
CA LYS A 46 14.87 50.94 -78.10
C LYS A 46 13.80 51.89 -77.55
N GLU A 47 12.64 51.37 -77.15
CA GLU A 47 11.58 52.16 -76.53
C GLU A 47 12.08 52.81 -75.23
N GLY A 48 11.98 54.15 -75.18
CA GLY A 48 12.35 54.94 -74.01
C GLY A 48 11.20 55.10 -73.01
N LEU A 49 11.43 55.89 -71.96
CA LEU A 49 10.35 56.29 -71.05
C LEU A 49 9.26 57.07 -71.81
N PRO A 50 7.96 56.76 -71.61
CA PRO A 50 6.87 57.55 -72.17
C PRO A 50 6.97 59.04 -71.78
N PRO A 51 6.43 59.96 -72.59
CA PRO A 51 6.36 61.38 -72.26
C PRO A 51 5.76 61.60 -70.86
N ALA A 52 6.30 62.57 -70.11
CA ALA A 52 5.90 62.79 -68.71
C ALA A 52 4.38 62.99 -68.51
N ALA A 53 3.68 63.55 -69.51
CA ALA A 53 2.23 63.73 -69.53
C ALA A 53 1.41 62.42 -69.59
N HIS A 54 2.05 61.27 -69.84
CA HIS A 54 1.43 59.95 -69.87
C HIS A 54 1.78 59.10 -68.65
N ILE A 55 2.75 59.52 -67.82
CA ILE A 55 3.13 58.81 -66.60
C ILE A 55 2.13 59.14 -65.51
N VAL A 56 1.38 58.14 -65.06
CA VAL A 56 0.29 58.31 -64.08
C VAL A 56 0.74 58.03 -62.66
N TYR A 57 1.77 57.20 -62.45
CA TYR A 57 2.25 56.84 -61.13
C TYR A 57 3.71 56.37 -61.12
N ARG A 58 4.41 56.60 -60.02
CA ARG A 58 5.77 56.12 -59.74
C ARG A 58 5.85 55.64 -58.29
N GLN A 59 6.48 54.50 -58.04
CA GLN A 59 6.68 53.96 -56.69
C GLN A 59 8.00 53.19 -56.60
N ALA A 60 8.67 53.30 -55.46
CA ALA A 60 9.87 52.51 -55.19
C ALA A 60 9.58 51.00 -55.23
N VAL A 61 10.56 50.20 -55.66
CA VAL A 61 10.52 48.74 -55.56
C VAL A 61 10.28 48.35 -54.11
N SER A 62 9.24 47.55 -53.86
CA SER A 62 8.82 47.16 -52.51
C SER A 62 9.60 45.96 -51.99
N LYS A 63 9.97 45.01 -52.86
CA LYS A 63 10.82 43.85 -52.54
C LYS A 63 11.63 43.41 -53.76
N THR A 64 12.79 42.83 -53.50
CA THR A 64 13.63 42.13 -54.49
C THR A 64 13.90 40.69 -54.05
N GLY A 65 14.22 39.81 -54.98
CA GLY A 65 14.66 38.45 -54.67
C GLY A 65 15.36 37.73 -55.81
N VAL A 66 16.06 36.65 -55.49
CA VAL A 66 16.76 35.75 -56.42
C VAL A 66 15.87 34.58 -56.80
N VAL A 67 15.86 34.21 -58.09
CA VAL A 67 15.26 32.98 -58.60
C VAL A 67 16.34 31.97 -59.01
N ASN A 68 17.43 32.42 -59.62
CA ASN A 68 18.66 31.66 -59.88
C ASN A 68 19.82 32.64 -60.16
N ASP A 69 21.04 32.14 -60.35
CA ASP A 69 22.26 32.94 -60.59
C ASP A 69 22.15 34.02 -61.69
N ASN A 70 21.28 33.78 -62.68
CA ASN A 70 21.03 34.66 -63.82
C ASN A 70 19.64 35.32 -63.80
N SER A 71 18.84 35.15 -62.73
CA SER A 71 17.46 35.64 -62.66
C SER A 71 17.12 36.27 -61.32
N VAL A 72 16.73 37.54 -61.36
CA VAL A 72 16.25 38.30 -60.19
C VAL A 72 14.84 38.85 -60.43
N VAL A 73 14.06 38.99 -59.37
CA VAL A 73 12.69 39.50 -59.42
C VAL A 73 12.54 40.77 -58.59
N TYR A 74 11.89 41.77 -59.19
CA TYR A 74 11.55 43.04 -58.56
C TYR A 74 10.04 43.11 -58.39
N SER A 75 9.54 43.49 -57.22
CA SER A 75 8.09 43.56 -56.95
C SER A 75 7.68 44.90 -56.34
N VAL A 76 6.51 45.38 -56.72
CA VAL A 76 5.84 46.56 -56.16
C VAL A 76 4.41 46.22 -55.77
N THR A 77 3.99 46.68 -54.58
CA THR A 77 2.60 46.58 -54.12
C THR A 77 2.03 47.99 -53.96
N ILE A 78 1.03 48.30 -54.76
CA ILE A 78 0.31 49.59 -54.78
C ILE A 78 -0.96 49.44 -53.93
N GLY A 79 -1.01 50.13 -52.80
CA GLY A 79 -2.08 50.01 -51.80
C GLY A 79 -3.45 50.54 -52.24
N ALA A 80 -4.51 50.12 -51.54
CA ALA A 80 -5.89 50.56 -51.82
C ALA A 80 -6.14 52.04 -51.49
N ASP A 81 -5.21 52.70 -50.81
CA ASP A 81 -5.16 54.13 -50.46
C ASP A 81 -4.58 55.02 -51.57
N VAL A 82 -3.89 54.43 -52.54
CA VAL A 82 -3.31 55.11 -53.72
C VAL A 82 -4.40 55.39 -54.76
N GLY A 83 -4.36 56.61 -55.31
CA GLY A 83 -5.40 57.26 -56.15
C GLY A 83 -5.85 56.53 -57.42
N ASP A 84 -6.91 57.08 -58.02
CA ASP A 84 -7.53 56.53 -59.22
C ASP A 84 -6.71 56.86 -60.48
N PHE A 85 -6.30 55.85 -61.22
CA PHE A 85 -5.66 56.01 -62.52
C PHE A 85 -5.81 54.75 -63.39
N ALA A 86 -5.82 54.93 -64.71
CA ALA A 86 -5.67 53.85 -65.67
C ALA A 86 -4.23 53.80 -66.18
N PHE A 87 -3.72 52.61 -66.50
CA PHE A 87 -2.40 52.39 -67.07
C PHE A 87 -2.41 51.17 -68.00
N ASN A 88 -1.55 51.18 -69.01
CA ASN A 88 -1.35 50.06 -69.96
C ASN A 88 0.15 49.78 -70.21
N TRP A 89 1.02 50.62 -69.65
CA TRP A 89 2.47 50.55 -69.76
C TRP A 89 3.09 50.53 -68.36
N ILE A 90 4.05 49.65 -68.14
CA ILE A 90 4.77 49.53 -66.87
C ILE A 90 6.26 49.39 -67.17
N GLY A 91 7.09 50.22 -66.55
CA GLY A 91 8.55 50.18 -66.66
C GLY A 91 9.22 49.99 -65.31
N LEU A 92 10.35 49.30 -65.29
CA LEU A 92 11.27 49.22 -64.16
C LEU A 92 12.51 50.05 -64.50
N VAL A 93 12.92 50.97 -63.62
CA VAL A 93 14.02 51.92 -63.87
C VAL A 93 15.04 51.97 -62.74
N ASN A 94 16.25 52.42 -63.05
CA ASN A 94 17.13 53.06 -62.07
C ASN A 94 16.73 54.53 -61.93
N LYS A 95 16.42 54.96 -60.70
CA LYS A 95 15.94 56.31 -60.39
C LYS A 95 17.05 57.38 -60.52
N ALA A 96 18.30 57.02 -60.27
CA ALA A 96 19.43 57.96 -60.24
C ALA A 96 19.96 58.30 -61.65
N SER A 97 20.06 57.30 -62.54
CA SER A 97 20.48 57.50 -63.93
C SER A 97 19.31 57.73 -64.90
N GLY A 98 18.09 57.37 -64.50
CA GLY A 98 16.92 57.34 -65.39
C GLY A 98 16.92 56.16 -66.38
N THR A 99 17.84 55.20 -66.25
CA THR A 99 17.94 54.05 -67.16
C THR A 99 16.68 53.18 -67.06
N LEU A 100 15.97 53.01 -68.17
CA LEU A 100 14.84 52.10 -68.30
C LEU A 100 15.32 50.67 -68.54
N ALA A 101 15.00 49.76 -67.62
CA ALA A 101 15.55 48.41 -67.57
C ALA A 101 14.69 47.37 -68.28
N MET A 102 13.41 47.31 -67.91
CA MET A 102 12.43 46.39 -68.47
C MET A 102 11.11 47.11 -68.70
N ILE A 103 10.45 46.79 -69.81
CA ILE A 103 9.15 47.32 -70.22
C ILE A 103 8.14 46.17 -70.25
N VAL A 104 6.91 46.46 -69.81
CA VAL A 104 5.75 45.58 -69.96
C VAL A 104 4.58 46.36 -70.53
N HIS A 105 4.09 45.91 -71.69
CA HIS A 105 2.82 46.38 -72.26
C HIS A 105 1.70 45.42 -71.84
N ALA A 106 0.62 45.99 -71.31
CA ALA A 106 -0.55 45.25 -70.85
C ALA A 106 -1.84 45.85 -71.42
N PRO A 107 -2.96 45.10 -71.47
CA PRO A 107 -4.28 45.69 -71.63
C PRO A 107 -4.52 46.79 -70.59
N LEU A 108 -5.37 47.77 -70.91
CA LEU A 108 -5.67 48.88 -70.01
C LEU A 108 -6.22 48.37 -68.66
N GLN A 109 -5.55 48.74 -67.58
CA GLN A 109 -5.84 48.35 -66.20
C GLN A 109 -6.15 49.58 -65.35
N SER A 110 -7.14 49.47 -64.47
CA SER A 110 -7.54 50.55 -63.56
C SER A 110 -7.11 50.28 -62.13
N LYS A 111 -6.41 51.24 -61.54
CA LYS A 111 -6.25 51.39 -60.10
C LYS A 111 -7.41 52.24 -59.58
N VAL A 112 -8.05 51.78 -58.50
CA VAL A 112 -9.14 52.47 -57.80
C VAL A 112 -8.77 52.59 -56.32
N LYS A 113 -9.02 53.77 -55.75
CA LYS A 113 -8.79 54.13 -54.34
C LYS A 113 -10.04 53.89 -53.49
N ASN A 114 -9.83 53.45 -52.25
CA ASN A 114 -10.87 53.43 -51.22
C ASN A 114 -11.40 54.85 -50.97
N THR A 115 -12.64 55.13 -51.39
CA THR A 115 -13.33 56.40 -51.17
C THR A 115 -14.83 56.15 -50.95
N ASN A 116 -15.41 56.73 -49.90
CA ASN A 116 -16.86 56.82 -49.64
C ASN A 116 -17.70 55.59 -50.01
N GLY A 117 -17.30 54.40 -49.56
CA GLY A 117 -18.06 53.16 -49.74
C GLY A 117 -17.75 52.37 -51.02
N GLN A 118 -16.91 52.87 -51.92
CA GLN A 118 -16.32 52.04 -52.99
C GLN A 118 -15.04 51.36 -52.49
N GLN A 119 -14.97 50.04 -52.68
CA GLN A 119 -13.81 49.22 -52.35
C GLN A 119 -12.72 49.39 -53.42
N GLY A 120 -11.63 50.05 -53.06
CA GLY A 120 -10.42 50.17 -53.88
C GLY A 120 -9.66 48.85 -54.01
N ASN A 121 -8.91 48.69 -55.09
CA ASN A 121 -8.10 47.50 -55.34
C ASN A 121 -6.64 47.69 -54.90
N VAL A 122 -6.02 46.59 -54.44
CA VAL A 122 -4.56 46.48 -54.26
C VAL A 122 -3.98 45.84 -55.51
N LEU A 123 -2.89 46.41 -56.03
CA LEU A 123 -2.20 45.87 -57.21
C LEU A 123 -0.77 45.51 -56.87
N THR A 124 -0.43 44.22 -56.93
CA THR A 124 0.95 43.75 -56.91
C THR A 124 1.44 43.47 -58.33
N ARG A 125 2.64 43.92 -58.67
CA ARG A 125 3.32 43.65 -59.94
C ARG A 125 4.72 43.14 -59.64
N SER A 126 5.15 42.13 -60.40
CA SER A 126 6.43 41.46 -60.21
C SER A 126 7.08 41.24 -61.57
N PHE A 127 8.29 41.75 -61.76
CA PHE A 127 9.07 41.63 -62.98
C PHE A 127 10.23 40.68 -62.73
N LEU A 128 10.28 39.56 -63.47
CA LEU A 128 11.43 38.69 -63.54
C LEU A 128 12.39 39.23 -64.61
N MET A 129 13.61 39.55 -64.22
CA MET A 129 14.68 39.91 -65.14
C MET A 129 15.71 38.80 -65.21
N GLU A 130 15.91 38.25 -66.40
CA GLU A 130 16.89 37.22 -66.70
C GLU A 130 18.03 37.81 -67.54
N TYR A 131 19.26 37.73 -67.02
CA TYR A 131 20.49 38.07 -67.72
C TYR A 131 21.70 37.42 -67.04
N LYS A 132 22.74 37.15 -67.82
CA LYS A 132 23.97 36.52 -67.32
C LYS A 132 24.57 37.34 -66.15
N GLY A 133 24.78 36.68 -65.01
CA GLY A 133 25.41 37.28 -63.82
C GLY A 133 24.48 38.14 -62.95
N ALA A 134 23.15 38.04 -63.09
CA ALA A 134 22.21 38.90 -62.39
C ALA A 134 22.40 38.97 -60.86
N VAL A 135 22.69 37.86 -60.19
CA VAL A 135 22.94 37.85 -58.73
C VAL A 135 24.21 38.62 -58.38
N SER A 136 25.31 38.38 -59.09
CA SER A 136 26.58 39.08 -58.86
C SER A 136 26.55 40.57 -59.22
N GLU A 137 25.79 40.94 -60.26
CA GLU A 137 25.72 42.34 -60.73
C GLU A 137 24.76 43.19 -59.90
N THR A 138 23.68 42.61 -59.35
CA THR A 138 22.70 43.35 -58.53
C THR A 138 22.97 43.29 -57.02
N LEU A 139 23.81 42.34 -56.58
CA LEU A 139 24.05 42.01 -55.17
C LEU A 139 22.79 41.57 -54.37
N ILE A 140 21.68 41.26 -55.07
CA ILE A 140 20.48 40.71 -54.45
C ILE A 140 20.74 39.23 -54.11
N SER A 141 20.57 38.84 -52.85
CA SER A 141 20.86 37.47 -52.35
C SER A 141 19.68 36.78 -51.66
N THR A 142 18.58 37.50 -51.38
CA THR A 142 17.40 36.94 -50.70
C THR A 142 16.58 36.05 -51.65
N PRO A 143 16.28 34.78 -51.32
CA PRO A 143 15.48 33.91 -52.19
C PRO A 143 14.03 34.40 -52.39
N ALA A 144 13.57 34.35 -53.64
CA ALA A 144 12.22 34.77 -54.03
C ALA A 144 11.09 33.82 -53.57
N GLU A 145 11.42 32.62 -53.11
CA GLU A 145 10.45 31.65 -52.58
C GLU A 145 9.79 32.14 -51.28
N SER A 146 10.41 33.10 -50.58
CA SER A 146 9.97 33.62 -49.28
C SER A 146 8.66 34.46 -49.29
N TRP A 147 8.04 34.70 -50.45
CA TRP A 147 6.89 35.61 -50.56
C TRP A 147 5.72 35.16 -51.47
N GLN A 148 5.76 33.94 -52.04
CA GLN A 148 4.56 33.30 -52.61
C GLN A 148 3.93 32.35 -51.58
N ILE A 149 2.95 32.84 -50.81
CA ILE A 149 2.17 32.00 -49.90
C ILE A 149 0.95 31.44 -50.62
N ASP A 150 0.89 30.12 -50.80
CA ASP A 150 -0.37 29.43 -51.12
C ASP A 150 -1.22 29.32 -49.86
N PHE A 151 -2.17 30.26 -49.74
CA PHE A 151 -3.13 30.27 -48.63
C PHE A 151 -4.07 29.06 -48.63
N THR A 152 -4.32 28.43 -49.79
CA THR A 152 -5.18 27.24 -49.89
C THR A 152 -4.48 26.05 -49.24
N ALA A 153 -3.25 25.74 -49.68
CA ALA A 153 -2.44 24.69 -49.08
C ALA A 153 -2.19 24.95 -47.59
N ARG A 154 -1.98 26.22 -47.18
CA ARG A 154 -1.77 26.57 -45.77
C ARG A 154 -3.02 26.32 -44.91
N LEU A 155 -4.20 26.72 -45.36
CA LEU A 155 -5.44 26.52 -44.60
C LEU A 155 -5.85 25.05 -44.55
N SER A 156 -5.81 24.32 -45.68
CA SER A 156 -6.08 22.88 -45.68
C SER A 156 -5.10 22.09 -44.80
N GLY A 157 -3.82 22.49 -44.77
CA GLY A 157 -2.83 21.91 -43.86
C GLY A 157 -3.10 22.22 -42.37
N MET A 158 -3.72 23.35 -42.05
CA MET A 158 -4.13 23.69 -40.67
C MET A 158 -5.36 22.90 -40.23
N ASP A 159 -6.36 22.74 -41.11
CA ASP A 159 -7.55 21.92 -40.82
C ASP A 159 -7.18 20.44 -40.61
N GLU A 160 -6.29 19.89 -41.45
CA GLU A 160 -5.81 18.51 -41.31
C GLU A 160 -4.92 18.31 -40.08
N ALA A 161 -4.07 19.28 -39.73
CA ALA A 161 -3.27 19.23 -38.50
C ALA A 161 -4.17 19.24 -37.24
N LEU A 162 -5.24 20.04 -37.23
CA LEU A 162 -6.23 20.04 -36.14
C LEU A 162 -6.97 18.69 -36.06
N ARG A 163 -7.35 18.12 -37.21
CA ARG A 163 -7.98 16.80 -37.27
C ARG A 163 -7.06 15.71 -36.70
N LEU A 164 -5.79 15.69 -37.10
CA LEU A 164 -4.79 14.73 -36.61
C LEU A 164 -4.55 14.87 -35.10
N ALA A 165 -4.37 16.10 -34.58
CA ALA A 165 -4.22 16.32 -33.14
C ALA A 165 -5.45 15.85 -32.32
N ASN A 166 -6.65 15.95 -32.89
CA ASN A 166 -7.85 15.36 -32.29
C ASN A 166 -7.83 13.82 -32.38
N VAL A 167 -7.31 13.20 -33.43
CA VAL A 167 -7.12 11.73 -33.49
C VAL A 167 -6.12 11.27 -32.43
N ASP A 168 -5.03 11.99 -32.20
CA ASP A 168 -4.05 11.64 -31.16
C ASP A 168 -4.66 11.72 -29.74
N THR A 169 -5.62 12.63 -29.53
CA THR A 169 -6.28 12.86 -28.23
C THR A 169 -7.48 11.95 -27.98
N TYR A 170 -8.27 11.67 -29.03
CA TYR A 170 -9.58 11.01 -28.94
C TYR A 170 -9.64 9.67 -29.68
N GLY A 171 -8.59 9.28 -30.40
CA GLY A 171 -8.56 8.09 -31.24
C GLY A 171 -9.39 8.22 -32.52
N PRO A 172 -9.66 7.09 -33.22
CA PRO A 172 -10.50 7.07 -34.42
C PRO A 172 -11.98 7.40 -34.13
N GLY A 173 -12.43 7.22 -32.88
CA GLY A 173 -13.77 7.56 -32.42
C GLY A 173 -13.79 7.74 -30.90
N ALA A 174 -14.38 8.85 -30.42
CA ALA A 174 -14.67 9.08 -29.01
C ALA A 174 -16.06 9.68 -28.84
N PHE A 175 -16.82 9.19 -27.87
CA PHE A 175 -18.19 9.62 -27.62
C PHE A 175 -18.37 9.96 -26.14
N PHE A 176 -19.08 11.06 -25.88
CA PHE A 176 -19.28 11.59 -24.53
C PHE A 176 -20.70 11.36 -24.06
N ASP A 177 -20.85 10.96 -22.80
CA ASP A 177 -22.11 10.56 -22.19
C ASP A 177 -22.88 9.55 -23.06
N ASP A 178 -24.15 9.80 -23.31
CA ASP A 178 -24.96 9.04 -24.26
C ASP A 178 -24.91 9.61 -25.68
N GLY A 179 -24.07 10.61 -25.98
CA GLY A 179 -23.97 11.23 -27.31
C GLY A 179 -23.68 10.22 -28.42
N PHE A 180 -24.50 10.24 -29.48
CA PHE A 180 -24.49 9.27 -30.58
C PHE A 180 -24.82 7.81 -30.19
N LEU A 181 -25.38 7.54 -29.01
CA LEU A 181 -25.90 6.20 -28.67
C LEU A 181 -27.05 5.84 -29.62
N VAL A 182 -26.98 4.64 -30.20
CA VAL A 182 -28.07 4.02 -30.94
C VAL A 182 -29.05 3.40 -29.95
N ALA A 183 -30.30 3.84 -30.00
CA ALA A 183 -31.37 3.36 -29.13
C ALA A 183 -32.65 3.08 -29.95
N LYS A 184 -33.61 2.37 -29.34
CA LYS A 184 -34.93 2.12 -29.92
C LYS A 184 -36.05 2.44 -28.95
N THR A 185 -37.16 2.97 -29.46
CA THR A 185 -38.40 3.19 -28.71
C THR A 185 -39.55 2.63 -29.53
N GLY A 186 -40.17 1.55 -29.04
CA GLY A 186 -41.03 0.71 -29.87
C GLY A 186 -40.23 0.12 -31.05
N SER A 187 -40.73 0.34 -32.27
CA SER A 187 -40.07 -0.06 -33.52
C SER A 187 -39.11 0.99 -34.10
N GLN A 188 -39.15 2.24 -33.62
CA GLN A 188 -38.33 3.33 -34.16
C GLN A 188 -36.93 3.30 -33.56
N HIS A 189 -35.92 3.25 -34.41
CA HIS A 189 -34.52 3.39 -34.04
C HIS A 189 -34.06 4.84 -34.19
N PHE A 190 -33.19 5.31 -33.31
CA PHE A 190 -32.66 6.67 -33.35
C PHE A 190 -31.23 6.73 -32.80
N VAL A 191 -30.52 7.76 -33.21
CA VAL A 191 -29.23 8.18 -32.64
C VAL A 191 -29.48 9.37 -31.74
N THR A 192 -29.00 9.30 -30.50
CA THR A 192 -29.18 10.35 -29.49
C THR A 192 -28.29 11.57 -29.72
N GLN A 193 -28.81 12.75 -29.36
CA GLN A 193 -28.07 14.02 -29.34
C GLN A 193 -26.82 13.95 -28.45
N GLY A 194 -25.80 14.75 -28.78
CA GLY A 194 -24.60 14.88 -27.97
C GLY A 194 -23.33 15.12 -28.79
N LEU A 195 -22.19 14.87 -28.16
CA LEU A 195 -20.86 15.14 -28.70
C LEU A 195 -20.09 13.85 -29.02
N GLY A 196 -19.47 13.83 -30.20
CA GLY A 196 -18.48 12.83 -30.56
C GLY A 196 -17.34 13.43 -31.37
N TYR A 197 -16.20 12.75 -31.39
CA TYR A 197 -15.11 12.99 -32.34
C TYR A 197 -15.01 11.74 -33.21
N ILE A 198 -15.07 11.91 -34.52
CA ILE A 198 -15.06 10.81 -35.50
C ILE A 198 -13.98 11.13 -36.54
N GLY A 199 -12.96 10.28 -36.64
CA GLY A 199 -11.79 10.53 -37.47
C GLY A 199 -11.11 11.87 -37.17
N GLY A 200 -11.18 12.37 -35.93
CA GLY A 200 -10.65 13.67 -35.51
C GLY A 200 -11.54 14.89 -35.80
N LEU A 201 -12.67 14.74 -36.49
CA LEU A 201 -13.65 15.82 -36.67
C LEU A 201 -14.59 15.88 -35.47
N ARG A 202 -14.71 17.07 -34.85
CA ARG A 202 -15.68 17.34 -33.78
C ARG A 202 -17.09 17.38 -34.35
N ALA A 203 -17.93 16.44 -33.96
CA ALA A 203 -19.31 16.27 -34.40
C ALA A 203 -20.28 16.50 -33.24
N SER A 204 -21.17 17.50 -33.38
CA SER A 204 -22.15 17.86 -32.35
C SER A 204 -23.55 17.66 -32.92
N LEU A 205 -24.25 16.62 -32.46
CA LEU A 205 -25.63 16.35 -32.87
C LEU A 205 -26.59 17.08 -31.93
N ALA A 206 -27.34 18.06 -32.45
CA ALA A 206 -28.14 18.98 -31.64
C ALA A 206 -29.51 18.43 -31.17
N ALA A 207 -29.99 17.33 -31.77
CA ALA A 207 -31.25 16.67 -31.42
C ALA A 207 -31.19 15.18 -31.83
N ASN A 208 -32.01 14.33 -31.23
CA ASN A 208 -32.07 12.91 -31.59
C ASN A 208 -32.46 12.75 -33.07
N ALA A 209 -31.70 11.96 -33.82
CA ALA A 209 -31.91 11.70 -35.23
C ALA A 209 -32.49 10.30 -35.45
N ASN A 210 -33.70 10.23 -36.00
CA ASN A 210 -34.32 8.95 -36.37
C ASN A 210 -33.54 8.29 -37.50
N ILE A 211 -33.36 6.97 -37.40
CA ILE A 211 -32.74 6.13 -38.43
C ILE A 211 -33.70 5.01 -38.85
N ALA A 212 -33.70 4.65 -40.13
CA ALA A 212 -34.47 3.55 -40.67
C ALA A 212 -33.54 2.39 -41.00
N LEU A 213 -33.78 1.21 -40.40
CA LEU A 213 -33.05 0.00 -40.74
C LEU A 213 -33.66 -0.63 -42.00
N THR A 214 -32.83 -0.85 -43.01
CA THR A 214 -33.23 -1.44 -44.31
C THR A 214 -33.00 -2.95 -44.38
N ALA A 215 -32.06 -3.47 -43.59
CA ALA A 215 -31.77 -4.90 -43.42
C ALA A 215 -31.09 -5.15 -42.06
N ILE A 216 -31.19 -6.38 -41.56
CA ILE A 216 -30.41 -6.92 -40.44
C ILE A 216 -29.81 -8.28 -40.86
N PRO A 217 -28.62 -8.68 -40.35
CA PRO A 217 -27.74 -7.94 -39.44
C PRO A 217 -27.05 -6.76 -40.15
N THR A 218 -26.76 -5.69 -39.42
CA THR A 218 -26.17 -4.46 -39.98
C THR A 218 -25.42 -3.64 -38.93
N LYS A 219 -24.77 -2.55 -39.34
CA LYS A 219 -24.19 -1.55 -38.44
C LYS A 219 -24.72 -0.16 -38.75
N VAL A 220 -24.83 0.65 -37.70
CA VAL A 220 -25.15 2.08 -37.79
C VAL A 220 -23.83 2.84 -37.79
N TRP A 221 -23.51 3.53 -38.88
CA TRP A 221 -22.31 4.33 -39.01
C TRP A 221 -22.64 5.81 -38.87
N ALA A 222 -21.89 6.52 -38.04
CA ALA A 222 -21.79 7.98 -38.13
C ALA A 222 -20.79 8.32 -39.23
N ASP A 223 -21.25 9.05 -40.22
CA ASP A 223 -20.52 9.52 -41.40
C ASP A 223 -20.40 11.04 -41.29
N VAL A 224 -19.18 11.55 -41.14
CA VAL A 224 -18.90 12.97 -40.92
C VAL A 224 -17.92 13.53 -41.93
N SER A 225 -18.18 14.76 -42.38
CA SER A 225 -17.29 15.48 -43.29
C SER A 225 -17.26 16.98 -42.98
N TYR A 226 -16.09 17.59 -43.16
CA TYR A 226 -15.90 19.02 -42.91
C TYR A 226 -16.04 19.79 -44.23
N SER A 227 -17.07 20.63 -44.34
CA SER A 227 -17.36 21.34 -45.60
C SER A 227 -18.13 22.65 -45.40
N GLY A 228 -17.88 23.60 -46.29
CA GLY A 228 -18.56 24.89 -46.38
C GLY A 228 -18.78 25.31 -47.84
N THR A 229 -19.18 26.57 -48.05
CA THR A 229 -19.30 27.20 -49.38
C THR A 229 -18.69 28.60 -49.30
N LEU A 230 -18.52 29.28 -50.44
CA LEU A 230 -18.02 30.67 -50.47
C LEU A 230 -18.86 31.67 -49.63
N THR A 231 -20.08 31.29 -49.25
CA THR A 231 -21.02 32.10 -48.45
C THR A 231 -21.35 31.48 -47.08
N SER A 232 -20.76 30.34 -46.72
CA SER A 232 -21.04 29.58 -45.49
C SER A 232 -19.76 29.28 -44.74
N ALA A 233 -19.79 29.37 -43.40
CA ALA A 233 -18.75 28.78 -42.57
C ALA A 233 -18.58 27.29 -42.89
N TYR A 234 -17.34 26.81 -42.81
CA TYR A 234 -17.06 25.38 -42.83
C TYR A 234 -17.50 24.76 -41.50
N GLN A 235 -18.19 23.63 -41.58
CA GLN A 235 -18.69 22.92 -40.41
C GLN A 235 -18.72 21.41 -40.63
N THR A 236 -18.64 20.65 -39.52
CA THR A 236 -18.81 19.19 -39.55
C THR A 236 -20.26 18.86 -39.87
N ARG A 237 -20.49 18.29 -41.05
CA ARG A 237 -21.78 17.67 -41.41
C ARG A 237 -21.82 16.26 -40.85
N ILE A 238 -23.00 15.82 -40.43
CA ILE A 238 -23.25 14.50 -39.85
C ILE A 238 -24.34 13.82 -40.67
N LYS A 239 -24.09 12.57 -41.05
CA LYS A 239 -25.02 11.66 -41.72
C LYS A 239 -24.98 10.31 -41.01
N PHE A 240 -26.10 9.62 -40.97
CA PHE A 240 -26.16 8.23 -40.50
C PHE A 240 -26.31 7.30 -41.70
N THR A 241 -25.43 6.32 -41.79
CA THR A 241 -25.40 5.35 -42.90
C THR A 241 -25.58 3.95 -42.33
N ILE A 242 -26.51 3.19 -42.90
CA ILE A 242 -26.80 1.81 -42.48
C ILE A 242 -26.14 0.86 -43.47
N ALA A 243 -25.13 0.12 -43.02
CA ALA A 243 -24.36 -0.81 -43.85
C ALA A 243 -23.65 -1.85 -42.96
N PRO A 244 -23.46 -3.10 -43.41
CA PRO A 244 -22.68 -4.10 -42.66
C PRO A 244 -21.20 -3.70 -42.50
N GLU A 245 -20.67 -2.97 -43.49
CA GLU A 245 -19.31 -2.45 -43.54
C GLU A 245 -19.28 -1.11 -44.28
N LEU A 246 -18.44 -0.17 -43.81
CA LEU A 246 -18.21 1.12 -44.44
C LEU A 246 -16.79 1.60 -44.10
N ALA A 247 -16.01 1.93 -45.12
CA ALA A 247 -14.67 2.52 -44.96
C ALA A 247 -14.72 4.04 -45.09
N HIS A 248 -13.65 4.73 -44.67
CA HIS A 248 -13.46 6.15 -45.00
C HIS A 248 -13.41 6.33 -46.53
N TYR A 249 -14.03 7.39 -47.04
CA TYR A 249 -14.14 7.62 -48.48
C TYR A 249 -14.06 9.11 -48.83
N THR A 250 -13.92 9.43 -50.11
CA THR A 250 -13.96 10.81 -50.62
C THR A 250 -15.13 10.95 -51.58
N SER A 251 -15.92 12.02 -51.45
CA SER A 251 -17.03 12.33 -52.34
C SER A 251 -17.00 13.80 -52.71
N ASN A 252 -17.08 14.11 -54.02
CA ASN A 252 -17.00 15.47 -54.56
C ASN A 252 -15.80 16.29 -54.05
N GLY A 253 -14.65 15.63 -53.82
CA GLY A 253 -13.44 16.25 -53.28
C GLY A 253 -13.42 16.48 -51.76
N VAL A 254 -14.47 16.08 -51.03
CA VAL A 254 -14.55 16.17 -49.57
C VAL A 254 -14.30 14.79 -48.95
N ALA A 255 -13.44 14.73 -47.93
CA ALA A 255 -13.19 13.51 -47.16
C ALA A 255 -14.32 13.23 -46.17
N HIS A 256 -14.75 11.97 -46.12
CA HIS A 256 -15.78 11.44 -45.22
C HIS A 256 -15.15 10.41 -44.28
N TYR A 257 -15.18 10.73 -42.98
CA TYR A 257 -14.72 9.85 -41.91
C TYR A 257 -15.91 9.15 -41.28
N VAL A 258 -15.80 7.84 -41.07
CA VAL A 258 -16.91 6.99 -40.66
C VAL A 258 -16.53 6.18 -39.42
N PHE A 259 -17.46 6.02 -38.48
CA PHE A 259 -17.27 5.17 -37.31
C PHE A 259 -18.56 4.39 -37.00
N ALA A 260 -18.43 3.10 -36.68
CA ALA A 260 -19.55 2.25 -36.33
C ALA A 260 -20.01 2.56 -34.90
N LEU A 261 -21.22 3.11 -34.76
CA LEU A 261 -21.81 3.44 -33.46
C LEU A 261 -22.34 2.18 -32.76
N ALA A 262 -22.99 1.29 -33.52
CA ALA A 262 -23.53 0.05 -33.01
C ALA A 262 -23.63 -1.01 -34.11
N SER A 263 -23.55 -2.28 -33.71
CA SER A 263 -24.01 -3.41 -34.52
C SER A 263 -25.39 -3.87 -34.06
N ILE A 264 -26.20 -4.32 -35.01
CA ILE A 264 -27.51 -4.91 -34.79
C ILE A 264 -27.48 -6.30 -35.41
N ASP A 265 -27.70 -7.32 -34.58
CA ASP A 265 -27.66 -8.73 -34.97
C ASP A 265 -29.00 -9.21 -35.57
N GLU A 266 -29.08 -10.52 -35.84
CA GLU A 266 -30.24 -11.18 -36.44
C GLU A 266 -31.48 -11.14 -35.52
N ASP A 267 -31.28 -11.09 -34.21
CA ASP A 267 -32.34 -10.97 -33.19
C ASP A 267 -32.75 -9.50 -32.92
N GLY A 268 -32.08 -8.53 -33.54
CA GLY A 268 -32.35 -7.10 -33.34
C GLY A 268 -31.84 -6.56 -32.00
N VAL A 269 -30.84 -7.19 -31.40
CA VAL A 269 -30.12 -6.71 -30.23
C VAL A 269 -29.10 -5.66 -30.67
N ILE A 270 -29.08 -4.52 -29.98
CA ILE A 270 -28.17 -3.41 -30.27
C ILE A 270 -26.94 -3.55 -29.39
N THR A 271 -25.77 -3.75 -29.99
CA THR A 271 -24.48 -3.72 -29.29
C THR A 271 -23.81 -2.37 -29.51
N ASP A 272 -23.55 -1.62 -28.43
CA ASP A 272 -22.84 -0.34 -28.47
C ASP A 272 -21.36 -0.57 -28.80
N LEU A 273 -20.87 0.05 -29.88
CA LEU A 273 -19.48 -0.07 -30.36
C LEU A 273 -18.66 1.20 -30.08
N ARG A 274 -19.24 2.22 -29.43
CA ARG A 274 -18.61 3.51 -29.17
C ARG A 274 -17.55 3.44 -28.07
N PRO A 275 -16.31 3.87 -28.34
CA PRO A 275 -15.34 4.17 -27.29
C PRO A 275 -15.82 5.39 -26.47
N LYS A 276 -15.99 5.21 -25.16
CA LYS A 276 -16.52 6.26 -24.26
C LYS A 276 -15.38 7.09 -23.65
N GLY A 277 -15.41 8.41 -23.87
CA GLY A 277 -14.39 9.37 -23.41
C GLY A 277 -13.17 9.46 -24.34
N SER A 278 -12.21 10.30 -23.97
CA SER A 278 -10.91 10.47 -24.64
C SER A 278 -10.04 9.22 -24.61
N LEU A 279 -8.98 9.17 -25.42
CA LEU A 279 -8.08 8.01 -25.49
C LEU A 279 -7.43 7.72 -24.12
N GLY A 280 -7.07 8.76 -23.37
CA GLY A 280 -6.55 8.63 -22.00
C GLY A 280 -7.58 8.09 -21.00
N GLU A 281 -8.86 8.44 -21.14
CA GLU A 281 -9.94 7.87 -20.31
C GLU A 281 -10.31 6.44 -20.71
N GLN A 282 -10.11 6.07 -21.98
CA GLN A 282 -10.26 4.69 -22.46
C GLN A 282 -9.14 3.81 -21.87
N GLN A 283 -7.90 4.29 -21.85
CA GLN A 283 -6.75 3.60 -21.25
C GLN A 283 -6.79 3.60 -19.71
N GLY A 284 -7.26 4.68 -19.07
CA GLY A 284 -7.49 4.70 -17.62
C GLY A 284 -8.51 3.67 -17.13
N LYS A 285 -9.38 3.15 -18.01
CA LYS A 285 -10.32 2.04 -17.70
C LYS A 285 -9.68 0.65 -17.76
N SER A 286 -8.50 0.49 -18.37
CA SER A 286 -7.71 -0.75 -18.29
C SER A 286 -6.68 -0.72 -17.17
N ASP A 287 -6.15 0.45 -16.85
CA ASP A 287 -4.95 0.57 -16.01
C ASP A 287 -5.26 0.64 -14.49
N TYR A 288 -6.51 0.96 -14.12
CA TYR A 288 -6.94 1.12 -12.74
C TYR A 288 -8.22 0.33 -12.40
N LEU A 289 -8.23 -0.30 -11.23
CA LEU A 289 -9.43 -0.93 -10.66
C LEU A 289 -10.46 0.13 -10.27
N ARG A 290 -11.73 -0.08 -10.64
CA ARG A 290 -12.79 0.89 -10.40
C ARG A 290 -13.60 0.57 -9.15
N LYS A 291 -13.85 1.61 -8.34
CA LYS A 291 -14.63 1.50 -7.10
C LYS A 291 -16.06 0.97 -7.34
N ASP A 292 -16.69 1.33 -8.46
CA ASP A 292 -18.04 0.85 -8.82
C ASP A 292 -18.07 -0.63 -9.22
N LYS A 293 -16.93 -1.21 -9.59
CA LYS A 293 -16.79 -2.62 -9.99
C LYS A 293 -16.44 -3.56 -8.84
N ASN A 294 -16.06 -3.03 -7.68
CA ASN A 294 -15.79 -3.81 -6.47
C ASN A 294 -14.88 -5.05 -6.73
N LEU A 295 -13.75 -4.81 -7.41
CA LEU A 295 -12.76 -5.83 -7.79
C LEU A 295 -13.21 -6.85 -8.86
N SER A 296 -14.39 -6.70 -9.47
CA SER A 296 -14.81 -7.55 -10.61
C SER A 296 -14.00 -7.31 -11.89
N ASP A 297 -13.18 -6.25 -11.91
CA ASP A 297 -12.30 -5.82 -12.99
C ASP A 297 -10.82 -6.17 -12.74
N VAL A 298 -10.52 -6.98 -11.74
CA VAL A 298 -9.18 -7.58 -11.54
C VAL A 298 -8.85 -8.54 -12.68
N HIS A 299 -7.89 -8.16 -13.53
CA HIS A 299 -7.51 -8.92 -14.72
C HIS A 299 -6.92 -10.31 -14.41
N ASP A 300 -5.99 -10.40 -13.46
CA ASP A 300 -5.43 -11.68 -12.98
C ASP A 300 -5.73 -11.86 -11.48
N VAL A 301 -6.81 -12.61 -11.22
CA VAL A 301 -7.27 -12.93 -9.87
C VAL A 301 -6.27 -13.82 -9.11
N LEU A 302 -5.51 -14.69 -9.79
CA LEU A 302 -4.55 -15.59 -9.14
C LEU A 302 -3.32 -14.82 -8.67
N THR A 303 -2.75 -13.97 -9.52
CA THR A 303 -1.62 -13.10 -9.15
C THR A 303 -2.05 -12.06 -8.11
N ALA A 304 -3.26 -11.49 -8.20
CA ALA A 304 -3.79 -10.60 -7.17
C ALA A 304 -3.89 -11.29 -5.80
N ARG A 305 -4.44 -12.51 -5.72
CA ARG A 305 -4.50 -13.31 -4.48
C ARG A 305 -3.11 -13.58 -3.90
N LYS A 306 -2.13 -13.90 -4.76
CA LYS A 306 -0.73 -14.14 -4.37
C LYS A 306 -0.06 -12.88 -3.81
N ASN A 307 -0.25 -11.73 -4.45
CA ASN A 307 0.32 -10.45 -4.03
C ASN A 307 -0.29 -9.94 -2.71
N LEU A 308 -1.57 -10.22 -2.47
CA LEU A 308 -2.25 -9.98 -1.19
C LEU A 308 -1.87 -11.00 -0.10
N ALA A 309 -0.97 -11.94 -0.38
CA ALA A 309 -0.53 -13.02 0.50
C ALA A 309 -1.69 -13.86 1.10
N LEU A 310 -2.80 -13.99 0.37
CA LEU A 310 -3.94 -14.80 0.79
C LEU A 310 -3.56 -16.28 0.83
N LYS A 311 -3.72 -16.89 2.01
CA LYS A 311 -3.40 -18.31 2.27
C LYS A 311 -4.65 -19.18 2.14
N GLY A 312 -4.47 -20.50 2.10
CA GLY A 312 -5.52 -21.47 1.76
C GLY A 312 -6.88 -21.26 2.44
N ALA A 313 -6.92 -20.94 3.74
CA ALA A 313 -8.17 -20.71 4.47
C ALA A 313 -9.01 -19.53 3.92
N ALA A 314 -8.39 -18.52 3.30
CA ALA A 314 -9.08 -17.39 2.67
C ALA A 314 -9.59 -17.68 1.24
N LEU A 315 -9.40 -18.91 0.75
CA LEU A 315 -9.76 -19.37 -0.60
C LEU A 315 -10.78 -20.51 -0.58
N LEU A 316 -11.26 -20.92 0.59
CA LEU A 316 -12.23 -21.99 0.79
C LEU A 316 -13.50 -21.44 1.43
N ASP A 317 -14.65 -22.00 1.06
CA ASP A 317 -15.93 -21.69 1.71
C ASP A 317 -15.98 -22.23 3.15
N VAL A 318 -16.85 -21.63 3.98
CA VAL A 318 -17.14 -22.12 5.33
C VAL A 318 -18.13 -23.27 5.24
N GLY A 319 -17.83 -24.42 5.86
CA GLY A 319 -18.71 -25.59 5.78
C GLY A 319 -18.19 -26.87 6.47
N THR A 320 -19.02 -27.92 6.39
CA THR A 320 -18.80 -29.22 7.06
C THR A 320 -18.24 -30.33 6.17
N THR A 321 -18.08 -30.07 4.87
CA THR A 321 -17.61 -31.03 3.85
C THR A 321 -16.08 -31.03 3.69
N PRO A 322 -15.48 -31.99 2.95
CA PRO A 322 -14.10 -31.87 2.50
C PRO A 322 -13.88 -30.60 1.67
N ASN A 323 -12.68 -30.01 1.75
CA ASN A 323 -12.30 -28.75 1.10
C ASN A 323 -13.10 -27.49 1.54
N THR A 324 -13.63 -27.45 2.77
CA THR A 324 -14.16 -26.22 3.39
C THR A 324 -13.41 -25.89 4.68
N VAL A 325 -13.38 -24.62 5.07
CA VAL A 325 -12.94 -24.21 6.42
C VAL A 325 -14.07 -24.44 7.42
N ALA A 326 -13.72 -24.99 8.59
CA ALA A 326 -14.66 -25.15 9.69
C ALA A 326 -14.92 -23.80 10.37
N ALA A 327 -16.17 -23.55 10.80
CA ALA A 327 -16.47 -22.42 11.66
C ALA A 327 -15.84 -22.61 13.06
N GLY A 328 -15.64 -21.53 13.81
CA GLY A 328 -15.00 -21.60 15.13
C GLY A 328 -15.81 -22.36 16.19
N ASP A 329 -17.11 -22.55 15.94
CA ASP A 329 -18.09 -23.27 16.75
C ASP A 329 -18.46 -24.64 16.16
N ASP A 330 -17.73 -25.12 15.14
CA ASP A 330 -18.03 -26.38 14.45
C ASP A 330 -17.92 -27.59 15.39
N PRO A 331 -18.94 -28.47 15.44
CA PRO A 331 -18.99 -29.60 16.38
C PRO A 331 -17.86 -30.63 16.18
N ARG A 332 -17.15 -30.62 15.04
CA ARG A 332 -15.94 -31.45 14.83
C ARG A 332 -14.81 -31.13 15.80
N PHE A 333 -14.85 -29.96 16.47
CA PHE A 333 -13.86 -29.57 17.48
C PHE A 333 -14.26 -29.89 18.92
N ASP A 334 -15.49 -30.36 19.19
CA ASP A 334 -15.95 -30.64 20.56
C ASP A 334 -15.51 -32.02 21.07
N SER A 335 -14.19 -32.24 21.11
CA SER A 335 -13.58 -33.49 21.58
C SER A 335 -13.72 -33.74 23.09
N TYR A 336 -14.19 -32.75 23.84
CA TYR A 336 -14.46 -32.85 25.28
C TYR A 336 -15.65 -31.94 25.65
N PRO A 337 -16.85 -32.50 25.90
CA PRO A 337 -18.10 -31.75 25.89
C PRO A 337 -18.24 -30.76 27.06
N VAL A 338 -19.06 -29.71 26.84
CA VAL A 338 -19.51 -28.78 27.89
C VAL A 338 -20.12 -29.54 29.05
N GLY A 339 -19.80 -29.14 30.29
CA GLY A 339 -20.30 -29.79 31.50
C GLY A 339 -19.50 -31.01 31.98
N ALA A 340 -18.54 -31.54 31.21
CA ALA A 340 -17.68 -32.61 31.71
C ALA A 340 -16.60 -32.08 32.69
N PRO A 341 -16.36 -32.71 33.85
CA PRO A 341 -15.34 -32.29 34.82
C PRO A 341 -13.91 -32.53 34.32
N ILE A 342 -13.14 -31.46 34.17
CA ILE A 342 -11.73 -31.47 33.76
C ILE A 342 -10.85 -31.36 34.99
N ALA A 343 -9.86 -32.24 35.14
CA ALA A 343 -8.84 -32.14 36.18
C ALA A 343 -7.74 -31.16 35.74
N TRP A 344 -7.59 -30.04 36.46
CA TRP A 344 -6.73 -28.91 36.10
C TRP A 344 -5.56 -28.76 37.10
N PRO A 345 -4.29 -28.68 36.64
CA PRO A 345 -3.10 -28.73 37.50
C PRO A 345 -2.64 -27.36 38.05
N SER A 346 -3.51 -26.36 38.11
CA SER A 346 -3.17 -25.00 38.53
C SER A 346 -4.34 -24.35 39.28
N ASP A 347 -4.05 -23.45 40.22
CA ASP A 347 -5.07 -22.62 40.89
C ASP A 347 -5.56 -21.46 40.01
N THR A 348 -4.72 -21.01 39.07
CA THR A 348 -5.11 -20.07 38.03
C THR A 348 -5.85 -20.83 36.93
N LEU A 349 -7.11 -20.47 36.66
CA LEU A 349 -7.91 -20.98 35.55
C LEU A 349 -7.23 -20.73 34.18
N PRO A 350 -7.56 -21.50 33.13
CA PRO A 350 -7.07 -21.23 31.78
C PRO A 350 -7.33 -19.77 31.36
N ALA A 351 -6.35 -19.13 30.70
CA ALA A 351 -6.44 -17.72 30.30
C ALA A 351 -7.53 -17.43 29.25
N THR A 352 -8.11 -18.47 28.65
CA THR A 352 -9.30 -18.36 27.80
C THR A 352 -10.56 -18.31 28.65
N THR A 353 -11.29 -17.19 28.56
CA THR A 353 -12.62 -17.03 29.17
C THR A 353 -13.56 -18.14 28.71
N GLY A 354 -14.06 -18.95 29.64
CA GLY A 354 -14.91 -20.10 29.31
C GLY A 354 -14.87 -21.27 30.30
N TYR A 355 -14.10 -21.18 31.39
CA TYR A 355 -14.04 -22.20 32.45
C TYR A 355 -14.41 -21.63 33.82
N ALA A 356 -14.96 -22.48 34.68
CA ALA A 356 -15.17 -22.19 36.11
C ALA A 356 -14.71 -23.37 36.98
N LEU A 357 -14.30 -23.09 38.22
CA LEU A 357 -14.08 -24.11 39.24
C LEU A 357 -15.41 -24.80 39.60
N MET A 358 -15.39 -26.08 39.95
CA MET A 358 -16.58 -26.85 40.35
C MET A 358 -16.75 -26.84 41.87
N VAL A 359 -17.46 -25.83 42.40
CA VAL A 359 -17.53 -25.52 43.85
C VAL A 359 -18.96 -25.36 44.38
N GLY A 360 -19.95 -25.96 43.72
CA GLY A 360 -21.35 -25.95 44.18
C GLY A 360 -22.17 -24.72 43.75
N GLN A 361 -21.63 -23.87 42.87
CA GLN A 361 -22.26 -22.60 42.50
C GLN A 361 -23.38 -22.73 41.46
N THR A 362 -24.31 -21.78 41.50
CA THR A 362 -25.37 -21.61 40.49
C THR A 362 -24.85 -20.96 39.21
N PHE A 363 -25.55 -21.19 38.09
CA PHE A 363 -25.33 -20.51 36.81
C PHE A 363 -26.67 -20.22 36.10
N ASP A 364 -26.67 -19.24 35.19
CA ASP A 364 -27.84 -18.94 34.36
C ASP A 364 -27.93 -19.93 33.18
N THR A 365 -29.01 -20.72 33.15
CA THR A 365 -29.26 -21.74 32.13
C THR A 365 -29.60 -21.16 30.75
N THR A 366 -30.01 -19.89 30.69
CA THR A 366 -30.26 -19.14 29.44
C THR A 366 -28.96 -18.65 28.83
N VAL A 367 -28.01 -18.21 29.66
CA VAL A 367 -26.68 -17.74 29.23
C VAL A 367 -25.77 -18.91 28.84
N TYR A 368 -25.88 -20.04 29.55
CA TYR A 368 -25.06 -21.23 29.30
C TYR A 368 -25.91 -22.46 28.91
N PRO A 369 -26.58 -22.44 27.74
CA PRO A 369 -27.54 -23.48 27.36
C PRO A 369 -26.90 -24.86 27.18
N LYS A 370 -25.64 -24.93 26.71
CA LYS A 370 -24.92 -26.21 26.61
C LYS A 370 -24.57 -26.78 28.00
N LEU A 371 -24.25 -25.93 28.97
CA LEU A 371 -24.01 -26.36 30.35
C LEU A 371 -25.31 -26.81 31.04
N ALA A 372 -26.44 -26.18 30.71
CA ALA A 372 -27.76 -26.57 31.19
C ALA A 372 -28.20 -27.98 30.71
N ILE A 373 -27.68 -28.47 29.58
CA ILE A 373 -27.89 -29.86 29.14
C ILE A 373 -27.22 -30.85 30.11
N ALA A 374 -26.01 -30.54 30.59
CA ALA A 374 -25.28 -31.37 31.53
C ALA A 374 -25.80 -31.23 32.98
N TYR A 375 -26.18 -30.01 33.37
CA TYR A 375 -26.67 -29.67 34.72
C TYR A 375 -28.02 -28.93 34.65
N PRO A 376 -29.15 -29.62 34.42
CA PRO A 376 -30.48 -29.00 34.28
C PRO A 376 -30.98 -28.26 35.52
N SER A 377 -30.37 -28.48 36.70
CA SER A 377 -30.64 -27.76 37.93
C SER A 377 -30.13 -26.32 37.95
N GLY A 378 -29.28 -25.92 36.99
CA GLY A 378 -28.58 -24.64 37.05
C GLY A 378 -27.51 -24.58 38.15
N VAL A 379 -27.04 -25.73 38.65
CA VAL A 379 -26.02 -25.84 39.72
C VAL A 379 -24.87 -26.72 39.25
N ILE A 380 -23.64 -26.20 39.31
CA ILE A 380 -22.42 -26.97 39.08
C ILE A 380 -22.11 -27.76 40.37
N PRO A 381 -21.84 -29.07 40.33
CA PRO A 381 -21.46 -29.85 41.52
C PRO A 381 -20.26 -29.26 42.28
N ASP A 382 -20.23 -29.41 43.60
CA ASP A 382 -19.00 -29.18 44.37
C ASP A 382 -18.14 -30.45 44.29
N MET A 383 -16.96 -30.31 43.71
CA MET A 383 -16.04 -31.42 43.45
C MET A 383 -14.82 -31.40 44.37
N ARG A 384 -14.74 -30.46 45.32
CA ARG A 384 -13.62 -30.36 46.27
C ARG A 384 -13.64 -31.57 47.23
N GLY A 385 -12.51 -32.24 47.36
CA GLY A 385 -12.38 -33.50 48.13
C GLY A 385 -12.97 -34.74 47.47
N TRP A 386 -13.73 -34.60 46.38
CA TRP A 386 -14.41 -35.72 45.72
C TRP A 386 -13.54 -36.39 44.66
N THR A 387 -13.58 -37.73 44.63
CA THR A 387 -12.99 -38.53 43.54
C THR A 387 -14.08 -39.04 42.60
N ILE A 388 -13.92 -38.83 41.29
CA ILE A 388 -14.87 -39.34 40.29
C ILE A 388 -14.82 -40.87 40.23
N LYS A 389 -15.97 -41.49 40.45
CA LYS A 389 -16.21 -42.93 40.32
C LYS A 389 -17.26 -43.16 39.24
N GLY A 390 -16.99 -44.05 38.28
CA GLY A 390 -17.95 -44.41 37.24
C GLY A 390 -19.25 -44.93 37.86
N LYS A 391 -20.41 -44.46 37.37
CA LYS A 391 -21.72 -44.87 37.91
C LYS A 391 -21.87 -46.39 37.78
N PRO A 392 -22.13 -47.15 38.86
CA PRO A 392 -22.42 -48.57 38.75
C PRO A 392 -23.71 -48.79 37.94
N ALA A 393 -23.84 -49.98 37.35
CA ALA A 393 -25.00 -50.35 36.54
C ALA A 393 -26.33 -50.18 37.31
N SER A 394 -26.33 -50.50 38.60
CA SER A 394 -27.46 -50.37 39.52
C SER A 394 -27.03 -49.77 40.87
N GLY A 395 -27.99 -49.46 41.74
CA GLY A 395 -27.73 -49.02 43.12
C GLY A 395 -27.39 -47.54 43.33
N ARG A 396 -26.99 -46.80 42.28
CA ARG A 396 -26.70 -45.34 42.37
C ARG A 396 -27.21 -44.53 41.18
N ALA A 397 -27.60 -43.28 41.47
CA ALA A 397 -27.92 -42.24 40.49
C ALA A 397 -26.65 -41.49 40.04
N VAL A 398 -26.70 -40.86 38.86
CA VAL A 398 -25.66 -39.92 38.39
C VAL A 398 -25.62 -38.73 39.35
N GLY A 399 -24.41 -38.26 39.72
CA GLY A 399 -24.24 -37.14 40.64
C GLY A 399 -24.52 -37.45 42.12
N SER A 400 -24.82 -38.71 42.49
CA SER A 400 -24.92 -39.10 43.90
C SER A 400 -23.57 -39.11 44.59
N TYR A 401 -23.49 -38.64 45.84
CA TYR A 401 -22.29 -38.72 46.69
C TYR A 401 -22.21 -40.06 47.43
N GLU A 402 -21.01 -40.48 47.81
CA GLU A 402 -20.72 -41.72 48.55
C GLU A 402 -19.52 -41.46 49.47
N GLN A 403 -19.72 -41.56 50.78
CA GLN A 403 -18.66 -41.34 51.77
C GLN A 403 -17.60 -42.45 51.69
N ASP A 404 -16.40 -42.14 52.15
CA ASP A 404 -15.31 -43.10 52.25
C ASP A 404 -15.58 -44.16 53.35
N ALA A 405 -15.05 -45.37 53.16
CA ALA A 405 -15.27 -46.47 54.08
C ALA A 405 -14.15 -47.50 54.01
N ILE A 406 -13.72 -47.98 55.18
CA ILE A 406 -12.80 -49.11 55.31
C ILE A 406 -13.56 -50.41 55.02
N LYS A 407 -12.96 -51.31 54.24
CA LYS A 407 -13.51 -52.66 54.01
C LYS A 407 -13.41 -53.49 55.30
N SER A 408 -14.49 -54.21 55.64
CA SER A 408 -14.55 -55.12 56.79
C SER A 408 -13.37 -56.12 56.80
N HIS A 409 -12.70 -56.24 57.94
CA HIS A 409 -11.52 -57.09 58.17
C HIS A 409 -11.34 -57.40 59.67
N THR A 410 -10.38 -58.28 60.01
CA THR A 410 -10.03 -58.68 61.39
C THR A 410 -8.50 -58.71 61.58
N HIS A 411 -8.05 -58.80 62.83
CA HIS A 411 -6.63 -58.91 63.21
C HIS A 411 -6.43 -60.08 64.20
N GLY A 412 -5.22 -60.65 64.21
CA GLY A 412 -4.76 -61.53 65.29
C GLY A 412 -4.08 -60.72 66.41
N GLY A 413 -4.06 -61.24 67.63
CA GLY A 413 -3.40 -60.61 68.77
C GLY A 413 -2.78 -61.63 69.71
N GLU A 414 -1.67 -61.25 70.35
CA GLU A 414 -0.90 -62.06 71.31
C GLU A 414 -0.70 -61.25 72.60
N VAL A 415 -0.70 -61.93 73.76
CA VAL A 415 -0.36 -61.33 75.06
C VAL A 415 0.87 -62.06 75.61
N TYR A 416 1.98 -61.34 75.77
CA TYR A 416 3.23 -61.93 76.25
C TYR A 416 3.17 -62.31 77.73
N GLY A 417 3.83 -63.41 78.07
CA GLY A 417 4.03 -63.82 79.46
C GLY A 417 4.81 -62.76 80.23
N THR A 418 4.31 -62.38 81.41
CA THR A 418 4.95 -61.40 82.30
C THR A 418 5.45 -62.12 83.53
N ASP A 419 6.75 -62.02 83.82
CA ASP A 419 7.31 -62.48 85.09
C ASP A 419 6.93 -61.48 86.20
N LEU A 420 6.36 -62.00 87.28
CA LEU A 420 6.01 -61.21 88.47
C LEU A 420 7.20 -61.04 89.43
N GLY A 421 8.32 -61.71 89.14
CA GLY A 421 9.54 -61.68 89.91
C GLY A 421 9.49 -62.52 91.19
N SER A 422 10.53 -62.41 92.01
CA SER A 422 10.65 -63.09 93.30
C SER A 422 10.51 -62.08 94.45
N PRO A 423 9.29 -61.77 94.92
CA PRO A 423 9.10 -60.82 96.01
C PRO A 423 9.65 -61.36 97.32
N TYR A 424 10.40 -60.54 98.06
CA TYR A 424 10.81 -60.88 99.41
C TYR A 424 9.61 -60.77 100.37
N THR A 425 9.50 -61.72 101.28
CA THR A 425 8.64 -61.56 102.46
C THR A 425 9.18 -60.43 103.35
N THR A 426 8.31 -59.85 104.17
CA THR A 426 8.75 -58.87 105.19
C THR A 426 9.80 -59.49 106.12
N GLY A 427 10.88 -58.76 106.38
CA GLY A 427 11.96 -59.22 107.25
C GLY A 427 11.47 -59.50 108.68
N PHE A 428 11.78 -60.69 109.19
CA PHE A 428 11.53 -61.09 110.58
C PHE A 428 12.86 -61.11 111.33
N ASP A 429 13.08 -60.16 112.23
CA ASP A 429 14.31 -60.06 113.02
C ASP A 429 14.22 -60.90 114.30
N TYR A 430 15.26 -61.70 114.57
CA TYR A 430 15.42 -62.49 115.79
C TYR A 430 16.16 -61.73 116.91
N GLY A 431 16.75 -60.56 116.63
CA GLY A 431 17.46 -59.71 117.58
C GLY A 431 18.95 -60.05 117.78
N ALA A 432 19.70 -59.10 118.36
CA ALA A 432 21.17 -59.16 118.45
C ALA A 432 21.72 -59.89 119.70
N LYS A 433 22.88 -60.57 119.54
CA LYS A 433 23.72 -61.19 120.59
C LYS A 433 25.20 -61.08 120.17
N GLY A 434 26.13 -60.62 121.04
CA GLY A 434 27.51 -60.23 120.60
C GLY A 434 28.66 -60.34 121.64
N THR A 435 29.90 -60.05 121.21
CA THR A 435 31.22 -60.11 121.93
C THR A 435 32.32 -59.21 121.24
N ASP A 436 33.22 -58.50 121.97
CA ASP A 436 34.03 -57.30 121.50
C ASP A 436 35.61 -57.39 121.39
N GLY A 437 36.35 -56.37 120.82
CA GLY A 437 37.85 -56.35 120.51
C GLY A 437 38.62 -54.96 120.23
N PHE A 438 39.93 -54.90 119.80
CA PHE A 438 40.86 -53.67 119.73
C PHE A 438 42.07 -53.61 118.67
N ASP A 439 42.79 -52.45 118.41
CA ASP A 439 43.07 -51.71 117.09
C ASP A 439 44.52 -51.17 116.62
N TYR A 440 44.74 -50.57 115.39
CA TYR A 440 46.06 -50.21 114.68
C TYR A 440 46.32 -48.84 113.83
N GLY A 441 46.94 -48.75 112.59
CA GLY A 441 47.63 -47.50 111.99
C GLY A 441 47.97 -47.31 110.42
N SER A 442 48.90 -46.38 109.97
CA SER A 442 48.87 -45.59 108.63
C SER A 442 50.14 -45.39 107.67
N LYS A 443 50.03 -44.83 106.39
CA LYS A 443 51.06 -44.67 105.23
C LYS A 443 50.91 -43.50 104.14
N LEU A 444 51.79 -43.34 103.09
CA LEU A 444 52.17 -42.14 102.19
C LEU A 444 52.28 -42.35 100.59
N THR A 445 52.41 -41.29 99.71
CA THR A 445 52.34 -41.28 98.17
C THR A 445 53.18 -40.26 97.25
N THR A 446 52.65 -39.58 96.16
CA THR A 446 53.29 -38.93 94.91
C THR A 446 52.55 -37.73 94.14
N GLU A 447 52.97 -37.22 92.91
CA GLU A 447 52.85 -35.78 92.34
C GLU A 447 52.86 -35.49 90.75
N GLY A 448 52.60 -34.23 90.19
CA GLY A 448 52.71 -33.71 88.73
C GLY A 448 51.97 -32.35 88.23
N GLY A 449 52.34 -31.57 87.13
CA GLY A 449 51.55 -30.40 86.43
C GLY A 449 52.22 -29.08 85.73
N TYR A 450 51.62 -28.36 84.67
CA TYR A 450 51.84 -26.91 84.08
C TYR A 450 50.98 -26.41 82.78
N HIS A 451 50.84 -25.08 82.35
CA HIS A 451 50.43 -24.43 80.97
C HIS A 451 50.09 -22.83 80.85
N GLU A 452 49.76 -22.16 79.67
CA GLU A 452 49.55 -20.62 79.39
C GLU A 452 48.56 -20.06 78.20
N HIS A 453 48.24 -18.70 78.01
CA HIS A 453 47.19 -18.04 77.06
C HIS A 453 47.30 -16.51 76.49
N SER A 454 46.38 -15.91 75.63
CA SER A 454 46.43 -14.53 74.91
C SER A 454 45.09 -13.71 74.52
N MET A 455 45.07 -12.41 74.01
CA MET A 455 43.84 -11.52 73.74
C MET A 455 43.82 -10.34 72.64
N LYS A 456 42.78 -9.42 72.55
CA LYS A 456 42.59 -8.26 71.56
C LYS A 456 42.42 -6.85 72.23
N ALA A 457 43.06 -5.75 71.76
CA ALA A 457 42.83 -4.37 72.31
C ALA A 457 43.24 -3.15 71.42
N ARG A 458 42.76 -1.92 71.74
CA ARG A 458 43.24 -0.59 71.23
C ARG A 458 43.11 0.56 72.27
N GLU A 459 43.66 1.75 71.99
CA GLU A 459 43.59 2.96 72.86
C GLU A 459 42.32 3.82 72.65
N SER A 460 42.01 4.70 73.62
CA SER A 460 40.75 5.48 73.71
C SER A 460 40.96 7.00 73.72
N ASN A 461 40.09 7.78 73.04
CA ASN A 461 40.25 9.24 72.89
C ASN A 461 39.28 10.12 73.70
N ILE A 462 38.38 9.55 74.51
CA ILE A 462 37.48 10.34 75.37
C ILE A 462 38.27 10.84 76.59
N SER A 463 38.80 12.07 76.50
CA SER A 463 39.57 12.70 77.57
C SER A 463 38.89 13.95 78.08
N LEU A 464 38.65 14.00 79.39
CA LEU A 464 37.89 15.08 80.04
C LEU A 464 38.59 16.45 79.99
N ASN A 465 39.86 16.51 79.59
CA ASN A 465 40.67 17.74 79.51
C ASN A 465 41.50 17.86 78.20
N GLY A 466 41.16 17.13 77.13
CA GLY A 466 41.73 17.40 75.78
C GLY A 466 43.13 16.83 75.45
N GLY A 467 43.53 15.69 76.02
CA GLY A 467 44.78 14.97 75.67
C GLY A 467 44.70 13.43 75.89
N GLY A 468 45.60 12.63 75.30
CA GLY A 468 45.49 11.15 75.20
C GLY A 468 45.44 10.33 76.52
N SER A 469 45.16 9.01 76.41
CA SER A 469 44.77 8.12 77.54
C SER A 469 45.47 6.75 77.53
N SER A 470 45.83 6.22 78.70
CA SER A 470 46.47 4.90 78.89
C SER A 470 45.50 3.72 79.05
N ARG A 471 44.19 3.92 78.92
CA ARG A 471 43.21 2.83 79.00
C ARG A 471 43.08 2.10 77.67
N ARG A 472 43.40 0.81 77.68
CA ARG A 472 43.09 -0.13 76.60
C ARG A 472 41.62 -0.56 76.66
N LEU A 473 40.95 -0.50 75.52
CA LEU A 473 39.60 -1.04 75.31
C LEU A 473 39.70 -2.27 74.40
N LEU A 474 38.91 -3.29 74.65
CA LEU A 474 38.69 -4.35 73.66
C LEU A 474 37.84 -3.78 72.52
N ASP A 475 38.41 -3.70 71.31
CA ASP A 475 37.71 -3.30 70.10
C ASP A 475 37.45 -4.52 69.21
N VAL A 476 36.18 -4.78 68.93
CA VAL A 476 35.74 -5.92 68.12
C VAL A 476 36.16 -5.80 66.66
N ASN A 477 36.30 -4.57 66.15
CA ASN A 477 36.75 -4.28 64.79
C ASN A 477 38.28 -4.23 64.66
N HIS A 478 39.03 -4.51 65.73
CA HIS A 478 40.48 -4.71 65.72
C HIS A 478 40.88 -6.18 65.60
N GLY A 479 42.14 -6.43 65.24
CA GLY A 479 42.79 -7.74 65.29
C GLY A 479 43.11 -8.19 66.73
N TYR A 480 43.53 -9.45 66.88
CA TYR A 480 44.23 -9.90 68.09
C TYR A 480 45.60 -9.25 68.17
N ALA A 481 45.93 -8.74 69.35
CA ALA A 481 47.18 -8.05 69.65
C ALA A 481 47.78 -8.72 70.88
N ASN A 482 48.94 -9.36 70.72
CA ASN A 482 49.60 -10.00 71.84
C ASN A 482 50.31 -8.95 72.70
N GLU A 483 49.63 -8.47 73.74
CA GLU A 483 50.08 -7.39 74.61
C GLU A 483 50.48 -7.88 76.03
N ALA A 484 50.72 -9.21 76.17
CA ALA A 484 51.28 -9.90 77.34
C ALA A 484 50.54 -9.68 78.69
N LEU A 485 49.47 -10.44 78.93
CA LEU A 485 48.52 -10.14 80.03
C LEU A 485 48.13 -11.31 81.00
N ILE A 486 48.58 -12.59 80.86
CA ILE A 486 48.27 -13.77 81.75
C ILE A 486 49.41 -14.87 81.76
N THR A 487 49.59 -15.71 82.83
CA THR A 487 50.71 -16.71 83.11
C THR A 487 50.28 -18.09 83.74
N GLY A 488 51.19 -19.04 84.13
CA GLY A 488 50.88 -20.44 84.65
C GLY A 488 51.77 -21.08 85.80
N GLU A 489 51.44 -22.29 86.37
CA GLU A 489 51.93 -22.87 87.68
C GLU A 489 51.96 -24.46 87.92
N GLY A 490 52.43 -24.98 89.11
CA GLY A 490 52.89 -26.38 89.50
C GLY A 490 52.03 -27.44 90.34
N GLN A 491 52.49 -28.06 91.47
CA GLN A 491 52.19 -29.51 91.90
C GLN A 491 51.96 -29.86 93.45
N HIS A 492 51.52 -31.10 93.90
CA HIS A 492 51.40 -31.63 95.35
C HIS A 492 51.00 -33.16 95.59
N GLN A 493 50.78 -33.68 96.86
CA GLN A 493 50.74 -35.14 97.35
C GLN A 493 49.70 -35.62 98.49
N HIS A 494 49.66 -36.92 98.98
CA HIS A 494 48.74 -37.46 100.09
C HIS A 494 49.04 -38.82 100.90
N TRP A 495 48.09 -39.38 101.76
CA TRP A 495 48.25 -40.46 102.83
C TRP A 495 47.00 -41.41 103.18
N VAL A 496 47.09 -42.57 103.93
CA VAL A 496 46.01 -43.63 104.26
C VAL A 496 46.18 -44.55 105.57
N GLY A 497 45.22 -45.43 106.07
CA GLY A 497 45.22 -46.25 107.39
C GLY A 497 44.50 -47.67 107.55
N ILE A 498 44.50 -48.37 108.75
CA ILE A 498 44.24 -49.87 109.07
C ILE A 498 43.54 -50.22 110.49
N GLY A 499 43.24 -51.51 110.92
CA GLY A 499 42.33 -51.99 112.07
C GLY A 499 42.64 -53.20 113.09
N ALA A 500 41.69 -53.61 114.02
CA ALA A 500 41.56 -54.57 115.23
C ALA A 500 41.11 -56.11 115.10
N HIS A 501 40.74 -56.94 116.17
CA HIS A 501 40.18 -58.38 116.03
C HIS A 501 39.20 -59.08 117.08
N GLY A 502 38.46 -60.19 116.72
CA GLY A 502 37.41 -61.00 117.48
C GLY A 502 36.91 -62.41 116.91
N HIS A 503 35.75 -63.02 117.34
CA HIS A 503 35.20 -64.41 117.02
C HIS A 503 33.65 -64.56 116.67
N ASN A 504 33.17 -65.67 116.02
CA ASN A 504 31.79 -65.86 115.43
C ASN A 504 31.07 -67.26 115.59
N VAL A 505 29.72 -67.35 115.41
CA VAL A 505 28.86 -68.60 115.40
C VAL A 505 27.76 -68.58 114.29
N TYR A 506 27.26 -69.73 113.80
CA TYR A 506 26.29 -69.88 112.67
C TYR A 506 25.02 -70.69 113.00
N ILE A 507 23.85 -70.33 112.42
CA ILE A 507 22.51 -70.86 112.79
C ILE A 507 21.78 -71.66 111.68
N GLY A 508 21.99 -71.37 110.39
CA GLY A 508 21.31 -72.05 109.27
C GLY A 508 20.05 -71.34 108.72
N GLY A 509 19.39 -71.91 107.69
CA GLY A 509 18.29 -71.27 106.95
C GLY A 509 17.11 -72.20 106.61
N HIS A 510 15.96 -71.62 106.22
CA HIS A 510 14.68 -72.30 105.91
C HIS A 510 13.86 -71.54 104.84
N SER A 511 12.74 -72.10 104.36
CA SER A 511 11.88 -71.49 103.32
C SER A 511 10.39 -71.89 103.41
N HIS A 512 9.52 -71.19 102.68
CA HIS A 512 8.05 -71.37 102.64
C HIS A 512 7.49 -71.28 101.20
N GLN A 513 6.22 -71.63 100.99
CA GLN A 513 5.49 -71.51 99.70
C GLN A 513 4.20 -70.68 99.84
N VAL A 514 3.82 -69.94 98.79
CA VAL A 514 2.62 -69.08 98.75
C VAL A 514 1.91 -69.20 97.38
N PRO A 515 0.66 -69.72 97.29
CA PRO A 515 -0.11 -69.78 96.04
C PRO A 515 -0.69 -68.42 95.63
N LEU A 516 -0.71 -68.11 94.32
CA LEU A 516 -1.13 -66.79 93.80
C LEU A 516 -2.54 -66.75 93.15
N GLY A 517 -3.04 -67.87 92.60
CA GLY A 517 -4.36 -67.94 91.97
C GLY A 517 -4.42 -67.46 90.50
N ALA A 518 -5.64 -67.38 89.95
CA ALA A 518 -5.91 -66.97 88.57
C ALA A 518 -6.51 -65.55 88.51
N HIS A 519 -6.25 -64.82 87.42
CA HIS A 519 -6.75 -63.47 87.19
C HIS A 519 -7.04 -63.22 85.70
N THR A 520 -7.60 -62.06 85.37
CA THR A 520 -7.93 -61.65 83.99
C THR A 520 -7.45 -60.23 83.71
N HIS A 521 -7.40 -59.86 82.43
CA HIS A 521 -7.07 -58.50 81.97
C HIS A 521 -8.18 -57.95 81.08
N GLY A 522 -8.37 -56.63 81.09
CA GLY A 522 -9.13 -55.93 80.05
C GLY A 522 -8.23 -55.62 78.85
N LEU A 523 -8.73 -55.84 77.63
CA LEU A 523 -8.06 -55.44 76.40
C LEU A 523 -8.82 -54.26 75.78
N ALA A 524 -8.12 -53.15 75.54
CA ALA A 524 -8.62 -52.02 74.77
C ALA A 524 -7.90 -51.96 73.42
N ILE A 525 -8.65 -52.09 72.32
CA ILE A 525 -8.15 -51.83 70.96
C ILE A 525 -8.49 -50.38 70.64
N HIS A 526 -7.48 -49.52 70.62
CA HIS A 526 -7.64 -48.11 70.27
C HIS A 526 -7.87 -47.94 68.76
N ALA A 527 -8.60 -46.89 68.39
CA ALA A 527 -8.82 -46.54 66.99
C ALA A 527 -7.48 -46.23 66.29
N ALA A 528 -7.29 -46.79 65.09
CA ALA A 528 -6.10 -46.57 64.27
C ALA A 528 -6.54 -46.20 62.85
N GLY A 529 -6.05 -45.07 62.35
CA GLY A 529 -6.40 -44.53 61.03
C GLY A 529 -6.25 -43.01 60.96
N ASN A 530 -6.49 -42.46 59.78
CA ASN A 530 -6.60 -41.03 59.54
C ASN A 530 -8.08 -40.59 59.54
N PRO A 531 -8.39 -39.28 59.54
CA PRO A 531 -9.77 -38.79 59.42
C PRO A 531 -10.50 -39.23 58.14
N GLU A 532 -9.77 -39.57 57.07
CA GLU A 532 -10.30 -40.03 55.79
C GLU A 532 -9.58 -41.31 55.33
N ASN A 533 -10.32 -42.24 54.73
CA ASN A 533 -9.80 -43.44 54.09
C ASN A 533 -9.37 -43.16 52.63
N THR A 534 -8.11 -42.76 52.48
CA THR A 534 -7.53 -42.32 51.20
C THR A 534 -6.80 -43.43 50.44
N VAL A 535 -6.85 -43.38 49.10
CA VAL A 535 -5.83 -44.01 48.23
C VAL A 535 -4.77 -42.98 47.80
N LYS A 536 -3.63 -43.43 47.25
CA LYS A 536 -2.64 -42.53 46.64
C LYS A 536 -3.32 -41.66 45.57
N ASN A 537 -3.29 -40.35 45.75
CA ASN A 537 -3.95 -39.38 44.89
C ASN A 537 -3.06 -38.14 44.69
N ILE A 538 -3.45 -37.27 43.75
CA ILE A 538 -2.81 -35.98 43.48
C ILE A 538 -3.93 -34.94 43.45
N ALA A 539 -3.78 -33.85 44.21
CA ALA A 539 -4.73 -32.76 44.20
C ALA A 539 -4.69 -32.02 42.85
N LEU A 540 -5.84 -31.91 42.20
CA LEU A 540 -6.06 -31.15 40.97
C LEU A 540 -7.39 -30.40 41.14
N ASN A 541 -7.47 -29.19 40.60
CA ASN A 541 -8.72 -28.42 40.63
C ASN A 541 -9.69 -28.97 39.58
N TYR A 542 -10.91 -29.34 39.99
CA TYR A 542 -11.95 -29.66 39.03
C TYR A 542 -12.52 -28.37 38.42
N ILE A 543 -12.40 -28.25 37.10
CA ILE A 543 -12.97 -27.15 36.32
C ILE A 543 -13.98 -27.68 35.31
N VAL A 544 -14.87 -26.82 34.84
CA VAL A 544 -15.87 -27.15 33.81
C VAL A 544 -15.92 -26.08 32.73
N ARG A 545 -16.07 -26.50 31.46
CA ARG A 545 -16.30 -25.58 30.33
C ARG A 545 -17.73 -25.06 30.37
N LEU A 546 -17.93 -23.77 30.10
CA LEU A 546 -19.23 -23.10 30.23
C LEU A 546 -20.05 -23.04 28.93
N ALA A 547 -19.40 -23.04 27.74
CA ALA A 547 -20.03 -22.87 26.42
C ALA A 547 -19.36 -23.71 25.31
#